data_AF-A0A0F9K012-F1
#
_entry.id   AF-A0A0F9K012-F1
#
_cell.length_a   1.000
_cell.length_b   1.000
_cell.length_c   1.000
_cell.angle_alpha   90.00
_cell.angle_beta   90.00
_cell.angle_gamma   90.00
#
_symmetry.space_group_name_H-M   'P 1'
#
loop_
_entity.id
_entity.type
_entity.pdbx_description
1 polymer ?
#
loop_
_entity_poly.entity_id
_entity_poly.type
_entity_poly.pdbx_seq_one_letter_code
_entity_poly.pdbx_strand_id
1 'polypeptide(L)' 'MIKPFEIKKNKVSIPILVNIPHSSIYIPPEVKSRFLVSENDLQEELLRITDRYTEEIFACVAELGGISVVY' A
#
# COMPACT_ATOMS: atom_id res chain seq x y z
N MET A 1 -17.33 0.03 -4.45
CA MET A 1 -16.75 -0.51 -3.21
C MET A 1 -15.24 -0.44 -3.36
N ILE A 2 -14.56 0.30 -2.50
CA ILE A 2 -13.10 0.41 -2.55
C ILE A 2 -12.52 -0.89 -1.98
N LYS A 3 -11.52 -1.47 -2.66
CA LYS A 3 -10.82 -2.65 -2.15
C LYS A 3 -9.79 -2.15 -1.12
N PRO A 4 -9.85 -2.61 0.14
CA PRO A 4 -8.93 -2.16 1.19
C PRO A 4 -7.52 -2.75 1.04
N PHE A 5 -7.33 -3.72 0.13
CA PHE A 5 -6.06 -4.31 -0.23
C PHE A 5 -6.14 -4.98 -1.62
N GLU A 6 -4.98 -5.27 -2.19
CA GLU A 6 -4.76 -6.05 -3.40
C GLU A 6 -3.91 -7.29 -3.08
N ILE A 7 -4.19 -8.41 -3.77
CA ILE A 7 -3.35 -9.62 -3.73
C ILE A 7 -2.66 -9.76 -5.08
N LYS A 8 -1.33 -9.67 -5.10
CA LYS A 8 -0.49 -9.91 -6.28
C LYS A 8 0.14 -11.30 -6.21
N LYS A 9 0.08 -12.05 -7.32
CA LYS A 9 0.58 -13.43 -7.43
C LYS A 9 0.86 -13.80 -8.89
N ASN A 10 1.66 -14.85 -9.11
CA ASN A 10 1.91 -15.45 -10.42
C ASN A 10 1.26 -16.85 -10.54
N LYS A 11 1.36 -17.46 -11.74
CA LYS A 11 0.97 -18.85 -12.02
C LYS A 11 1.86 -19.86 -11.30
N VAL A 12 3.16 -19.56 -11.21
CA VAL A 12 4.11 -20.32 -10.38
C VAL A 12 3.87 -19.97 -8.93
N SER A 13 3.94 -20.95 -8.03
CA SER A 13 3.74 -20.75 -6.59
C SER A 13 4.98 -21.19 -5.81
N ILE A 14 5.52 -20.27 -5.01
CA ILE A 14 6.53 -20.54 -3.98
C ILE A 14 5.94 -20.17 -2.60
N PRO A 15 6.36 -20.82 -1.50
CA PRO A 15 5.78 -20.63 -0.18
C PRO A 15 6.31 -19.36 0.51
N ILE A 16 6.20 -18.22 -0.17
CA ILE A 16 6.57 -16.90 0.34
C ILE A 16 5.33 -16.00 0.30
N LEU A 17 5.03 -15.40 1.45
CA LEU A 17 4.01 -14.38 1.61
C LEU A 17 4.65 -13.10 2.15
N VAL A 18 4.41 -11.99 1.49
CA VAL A 18 4.80 -10.66 1.96
C VAL A 18 3.56 -9.81 2.18
N ASN A 19 3.51 -9.16 3.35
CA ASN A 19 2.44 -8.25 3.75
C ASN A 19 2.99 -6.82 3.78
N ILE A 20 2.37 -5.90 3.04
CA ILE A 20 2.84 -4.51 2.87
C ILE A 20 1.74 -3.54 3.37
N PRO A 21 1.60 -3.34 4.69
CA PRO A 21 0.45 -2.64 5.28
C PRO A 21 0.51 -1.11 5.23
N HIS A 22 1.67 -0.52 4.94
CA HIS A 22 1.90 0.93 5.09
C HIS A 22 2.32 1.64 3.80
N SER A 23 2.19 0.99 2.63
CA SER A 23 2.50 1.62 1.34
C SER A 23 1.42 2.58 0.83
N SER A 24 0.19 2.44 1.33
CA SER A 24 -0.95 3.25 0.91
C SER A 24 -0.82 4.71 1.33
N ILE A 25 -1.13 5.61 0.40
CA ILE A 25 -1.36 7.04 0.71
C ILE A 25 -2.85 7.40 0.69
N TYR A 26 -3.73 6.41 0.50
CA TYR A 26 -5.15 6.62 0.37
C TYR A 26 -5.81 6.87 1.73
N ILE A 27 -6.50 8.00 1.86
CA ILE A 27 -7.34 8.32 3.01
C ILE A 27 -8.81 8.32 2.55
N PRO A 28 -9.71 7.53 3.17
CA PRO A 28 -11.14 7.58 2.86
C PRO A 28 -11.71 9.00 3.01
N PRO A 29 -12.57 9.50 2.09
CA PRO A 29 -13.09 10.87 2.12
C PRO A 29 -13.74 11.29 3.44
N GLU A 30 -14.48 10.38 4.07
CA GLU A 30 -15.13 10.57 5.36
C GLU A 30 -14.16 10.71 6.55
N VAL A 31 -12.91 10.25 6.38
CA VAL A 31 -11.81 10.45 7.32
C VAL A 31 -11.01 11.69 6.93
N LYS A 32 -10.73 11.86 5.63
CA LYS A 32 -9.97 13.00 5.08
C LYS A 32 -10.61 14.34 5.44
N SER A 33 -11.93 14.43 5.40
CA SER A 33 -12.70 15.63 5.78
C SER A 33 -12.58 16.04 7.25
N ARG A 34 -11.99 15.19 8.11
CA ARG A 34 -11.78 15.49 9.55
C ARG A 34 -10.44 16.16 9.83
N PHE A 35 -9.53 16.21 8.86
CA PHE A 35 -8.26 16.89 9.01
C PHE A 35 -8.45 18.40 8.86
N LEU A 36 -7.81 19.18 9.75
CA LEU A 36 -7.87 20.65 9.75
C LEU A 36 -6.68 21.30 9.04
N VAL A 37 -5.77 20.49 8.49
CA VAL A 37 -4.57 20.95 7.77
C VAL A 37 -4.88 21.19 6.30
N SER A 38 -4.01 21.94 5.61
CA SER A 38 -4.15 22.10 4.16
C SER A 38 -3.91 20.76 3.45
N GLU A 39 -4.38 20.65 2.21
CA GLU A 39 -4.08 19.47 1.38
C GLU A 39 -2.57 19.26 1.22
N ASN A 40 -1.81 20.34 1.06
CA ASN A 40 -0.35 20.27 0.89
C ASN A 40 0.32 19.71 2.15
N ASP A 41 -0.05 20.22 3.33
CA ASP A 41 0.49 19.73 4.60
C ASP A 41 0.11 18.27 4.83
N LEU A 42 -1.12 17.87 4.47
CA LEU A 42 -1.56 16.48 4.56
C LEU A 42 -0.74 15.55 3.65
N GLN A 43 -0.40 15.99 2.44
CA GLN A 43 0.46 15.22 1.53
C GLN A 43 1.90 15.10 2.08
N GLU A 44 2.45 16.18 2.65
CA GLU A 44 3.75 16.15 3.32
C GLU A 44 3.77 15.17 4.50
N GLU A 45 2.72 15.16 5.32
CA GLU A 45 2.61 14.20 6.42
C GLU A 45 2.47 12.76 5.91
N LEU A 46 1.68 12.53 4.86
CA LEU A 46 1.58 11.21 4.21
C LEU A 46 2.94 10.69 3.74
N LEU A 47 3.81 11.57 3.20
CA LEU A 47 5.17 11.20 2.83
C LEU A 47 6.05 10.81 4.02
N ARG A 48 5.80 11.37 5.21
CA ARG A 48 6.59 11.11 6.42
C ARG A 48 6.16 9.85 7.16
N ILE A 49 4.87 9.52 7.12
CA ILE A 49 4.28 8.46 7.95
C ILE A 49 4.04 7.15 7.20
N THR A 50 4.14 7.14 5.88
CA THR A 50 3.92 5.93 5.06
C THR A 50 5.24 5.33 4.62
N ASP A 51 5.26 4.00 4.53
CA ASP A 51 6.35 3.24 3.93
C ASP A 51 6.21 3.26 2.40
N ARG A 52 6.14 4.46 1.83
CA ARG A 52 5.86 4.68 0.41
C ARG A 52 6.87 3.92 -0.45
N TYR A 53 6.38 3.34 -1.55
CA TYR A 53 7.18 2.55 -2.50
C TYR A 53 7.74 1.22 -1.97
N THR A 54 7.41 0.80 -0.75
CA THR A 54 7.76 -0.54 -0.26
C THR A 54 7.21 -1.63 -1.17
N GLU A 55 6.03 -1.41 -1.76
CA GLU A 55 5.49 -2.29 -2.81
C GLU A 55 6.45 -2.49 -3.99
N GLU A 56 7.11 -1.43 -4.46
CA GLU A 56 8.03 -1.48 -5.61
C GLU A 56 9.29 -2.27 -5.25
N ILE A 57 9.81 -2.09 -4.03
CA ILE A 57 10.97 -2.83 -3.53
C ILE A 57 10.69 -4.34 -3.51
N PHE A 58 9.47 -4.73 -3.12
CA PHE A 58 9.06 -6.14 -2.99
C PHE A 58 8.27 -6.69 -4.19
N ALA A 59 8.20 -5.97 -5.31
CA ALA A 59 7.47 -6.41 -6.50
C ALA A 59 7.91 -7.79 -7.00
N CYS A 60 9.22 -8.08 -6.86
CA CYS A 60 9.82 -9.35 -7.26
C CYS A 60 9.19 -10.58 -6.58
N VAL A 61 8.61 -10.43 -5.38
CA VAL A 61 7.97 -11.53 -4.66
C VAL A 61 6.83 -12.09 -5.49
N ALA A 62 5.91 -11.23 -5.93
CA ALA A 62 4.79 -11.65 -6.76
C ALA A 62 5.27 -12.10 -8.15
N GLU A 63 6.25 -11.41 -8.74
CA GLU A 63 6.80 -11.75 -10.07
C GLU A 63 7.44 -13.14 -10.11
N LEU A 64 8.15 -13.54 -9.05
CA LEU A 64 8.85 -14.83 -8.93
C LEU A 64 7.96 -15.96 -8.37
N GLY A 65 6.67 -15.70 -8.16
CA GLY A 65 5.68 -16.72 -7.78
C GLY A 65 5.31 -16.76 -6.30
N GLY A 66 5.81 -15.82 -5.50
CA GLY A 66 5.29 -15.57 -4.16
C GLY A 66 3.95 -14.82 -4.21
N ILE A 67 3.45 -14.48 -3.03
CA ILE A 67 2.22 -13.71 -2.87
C ILE A 67 2.54 -12.41 -2.13
N SER A 68 2.09 -11.28 -2.67
CA SER A 68 2.15 -9.99 -1.99
C SER A 68 0.74 -9.51 -1.67
N VAL A 69 0.51 -9.10 -0.42
CA VAL A 69 -0.72 -8.43 0.02
C VAL A 69 -0.38 -6.96 0.25
N VAL A 70 -0.99 -6.08 -0.53
CA VAL A 70 -0.67 -4.64 -0.59
C VAL A 70 -1.91 -3.83 -0.20
N TYR A 71 -1.72 -2.77 0.59
CA TYR A 71 -2.80 -1.91 1.09
C TYR A 71 -2.63 -0.49 0.53
#